data_AF-A0ABD7BTV1-F1
#
_entry.id   AF-A0ABD7BTV1-F1
#
_cell.length_a   1.000
_cell.length_b   1.000
_cell.length_c   1.000
_cell.angle_alpha   90.00
_cell.angle_beta   90.00
_cell.angle_gamma   90.00
#
_symmetry.space_group_name_H-M   'P 1'
#
loop_
_entity.id
_entity.type
_entity.pdbx_description
1 polymer ?
#
loop_
_entity_poly.entity_id
_entity_poly.type
_entity_poly.pdbx_seq_one_letter_code
_entity_poly.pdbx_strand_id
1 'polypeptide(L)'
;MYTVVEVIILNKDAKIICDRIDQHFHPRRNHQYHIDVVNVPFLGKFNFFYKDMSKTERQRSIPLHSVESQDIEYLQQILRGIREHTNLSFEFHGFINGERWASNDRIIERHPSEMELSDGNPF
;
A
#
# COMPACT_ATOMS: atom_id res chain seq x y z
N MET A 1 -3.05 38.36 9.39
CA MET A 1 -2.40 37.12 9.88
C MET A 1 -2.87 36.01 8.97
N TYR A 2 -2.13 35.69 7.93
CA TYR A 2 -2.47 34.60 7.01
C TYR A 2 -1.70 33.38 7.45
N THR A 3 -2.41 32.34 7.87
CA THR A 3 -1.85 31.01 8.08
C THR A 3 -1.29 30.57 6.73
N VAL A 4 0.03 30.50 6.63
CA VAL A 4 0.72 29.76 5.58
C VAL A 4 0.22 28.32 5.68
N VAL A 5 -0.68 27.97 4.77
CA VAL A 5 -1.06 26.59 4.53
C VAL A 5 0.24 25.90 4.13
N GLU A 6 0.80 25.06 4.99
CA GLU A 6 1.90 24.19 4.63
C GLU A 6 1.44 23.44 3.37
N VAL A 7 2.02 23.80 2.23
CA VAL A 7 2.00 22.93 1.06
C VAL A 7 2.81 21.72 1.51
N ILE A 8 2.14 20.69 2.02
CA ILE A 8 2.74 19.39 2.22
C ILE A 8 3.24 19.02 0.82
N ILE A 9 4.54 19.16 0.59
CA ILE A 9 5.15 18.77 -0.69
C ILE A 9 4.85 17.29 -0.80
N LEU A 10 3.91 16.95 -1.68
CA LEU A 10 3.52 15.57 -1.92
C LEU A 10 4.79 14.81 -2.26
N ASN A 11 5.03 13.73 -1.51
CA ASN A 11 6.16 12.86 -1.73
C ASN A 11 6.26 12.51 -3.22
N LYS A 12 7.44 12.63 -3.82
CA LYS A 12 7.64 12.46 -5.27
C LYS A 12 7.16 11.09 -5.75
N ASP A 13 7.38 10.04 -4.98
CA ASP A 13 6.91 8.69 -5.30
C ASP A 13 5.39 8.59 -5.18
N ALA A 14 4.79 9.19 -4.14
CA ALA A 14 3.34 9.27 -4.01
C ALA A 14 2.71 9.99 -5.21
N LYS A 15 3.32 11.08 -5.67
CA LYS A 15 2.88 11.80 -6.88
C LYS A 15 2.89 10.90 -8.11
N ILE A 16 4.00 10.20 -8.37
CA ILE A 16 4.11 9.29 -9.52
C ILE A 16 3.03 8.20 -9.46
N ILE A 17 2.79 7.64 -8.28
CA ILE A 17 1.77 6.62 -8.07
C ILE A 17 0.37 7.19 -8.35
N CYS A 18 0.03 8.37 -7.82
CA CYS A 18 -1.25 9.03 -8.04
C CYS A 18 -1.48 9.37 -9.51
N ASP A 19 -0.47 9.93 -10.19
CA ASP A 19 -0.54 10.26 -11.62
C ASP A 19 -0.83 9.00 -12.47
N ARG A 20 -0.30 7.83 -12.09
CA ARG A 20 -0.55 6.55 -12.77
C ARG A 20 -1.89 5.92 -12.37
N ILE A 21 -2.35 6.12 -11.14
CA ILE A 21 -3.72 5.74 -10.73
C ILE A 21 -4.72 6.49 -11.60
N ASP A 22 -4.58 7.80 -11.76
CA ASP A 22 -5.49 8.62 -12.56
C ASP A 22 -5.54 8.18 -14.04
N GLN A 23 -4.42 7.67 -14.57
CA GLN A 23 -4.36 7.13 -15.94
C GLN A 23 -5.09 5.79 -16.10
N HIS A 24 -5.23 4.99 -15.04
CA HIS A 24 -5.72 3.62 -15.13
C HIS A 24 -7.09 3.41 -14.47
N PHE A 25 -7.42 4.20 -13.46
CA PHE A 25 -8.64 4.04 -12.68
C PHE A 25 -9.86 4.55 -13.45
N HIS A 26 -10.66 3.60 -13.92
CA HIS A 26 -11.94 3.87 -14.56
C HIS A 26 -12.99 2.99 -13.86
N PRO A 27 -13.85 3.56 -12.99
CA PRO A 27 -14.78 2.79 -12.20
C PRO A 27 -15.81 2.08 -13.09
N ARG A 28 -15.91 0.75 -12.94
CA ARG A 28 -16.84 -0.12 -13.66
C ARG A 28 -17.68 -0.92 -12.68
N ARG A 29 -18.92 -1.23 -13.06
CA ARG A 29 -19.81 -2.10 -12.27
C ARG A 29 -19.26 -3.53 -12.27
N ASN A 30 -19.42 -4.25 -11.16
CA ASN A 30 -18.94 -5.63 -10.95
C ASN A 30 -17.41 -5.80 -10.91
N HIS A 31 -16.69 -4.71 -10.62
CA HIS A 31 -15.25 -4.70 -10.41
C HIS A 31 -14.96 -4.25 -8.98
N GLN A 32 -13.88 -4.78 -8.40
CA GLN A 32 -13.30 -4.32 -7.15
C GLN A 32 -11.89 -3.82 -7.42
N TYR A 33 -11.47 -2.80 -6.68
CA TYR A 33 -10.21 -2.11 -6.91
C TYR A 33 -9.45 -1.93 -5.61
N HIS A 34 -8.16 -2.24 -5.62
CA HIS A 34 -7.24 -1.96 -4.53
C HIS A 34 -5.84 -1.70 -5.09
N ILE A 35 -4.95 -1.29 -4.20
CA ILE A 35 -3.52 -1.13 -4.47
C ILE A 35 -2.77 -2.20 -3.69
N ASP A 36 -2.08 -3.10 -4.40
CA ASP A 36 -1.12 -3.99 -3.76
C ASP A 36 0.14 -3.20 -3.44
N VAL A 37 0.60 -3.34 -2.19
CA VAL A 37 1.87 -2.81 -1.71
C VAL A 37 2.72 -4.00 -1.33
N VAL A 38 3.74 -4.28 -2.14
CA VAL A 38 4.57 -5.48 -2.02
C VAL A 38 5.94 -5.07 -1.51
N ASN A 39 6.28 -5.50 -0.30
CA ASN A 39 7.66 -5.45 0.20
C ASN A 39 8.48 -6.53 -0.49
N VAL A 40 9.64 -6.16 -1.05
CA VAL A 40 10.60 -7.09 -1.63
C VAL A 40 11.93 -6.94 -0.89
N PRO A 41 12.08 -7.55 0.31
CA PRO A 41 13.22 -7.29 1.20
C PRO A 41 14.57 -7.57 0.54
N PHE A 42 14.68 -8.66 -0.23
CA PHE A 42 15.91 -9.05 -0.91
C PHE A 42 16.38 -8.04 -1.96
N LEU A 43 15.47 -7.23 -2.51
CA LEU A 43 15.80 -6.21 -3.49
C LEU A 43 15.84 -4.80 -2.89
N GLY A 44 15.43 -4.65 -1.62
CA GLY A 44 15.38 -3.36 -0.94
C GLY A 44 14.34 -2.40 -1.51
N LYS A 45 13.16 -2.90 -1.91
CA LYS A 45 12.14 -2.09 -2.59
C LYS A 45 10.73 -2.34 -2.10
N PHE A 46 9.89 -1.32 -2.26
CA PHE A 46 8.43 -1.44 -2.24
C PHE A 46 7.89 -1.32 -3.67
N ASN A 47 7.06 -2.27 -4.09
CA ASN A 47 6.36 -2.23 -5.37
C ASN A 47 4.88 -1.94 -5.15
N PHE A 48 4.32 -1.06 -5.98
CA PHE A 48 2.92 -0.68 -5.96
C PHE A 48 2.26 -1.18 -7.24
N PHE A 49 1.13 -1.88 -7.11
CA PHE A 49 0.34 -2.32 -8.25
C PHE A 49 -1.11 -1.91 -8.07
N TYR A 50 -1.74 -1.42 -9.13
CA TYR A 50 -3.17 -1.24 -9.20
C TYR A 50 -3.82 -2.56 -9.60
N LYS A 51 -4.83 -2.97 -8.85
CA LYS A 51 -5.58 -4.19 -9.09
C LYS A 51 -7.00 -3.88 -9.51
N ASP A 52 -7.38 -4.47 -10.63
CA ASP A 52 -8.74 -4.43 -11.17
C ASP A 52 -9.29 -5.86 -11.18
N MET A 53 -10.12 -6.13 -10.18
CA MET A 53 -10.66 -7.44 -9.86
C MET A 53 -12.08 -7.55 -10.41
N SER A 54 -12.19 -7.94 -11.69
CA SER A 54 -13.48 -8.27 -12.29
C SER A 54 -13.98 -9.63 -11.81
N LYS A 55 -15.30 -9.77 -11.65
CA LYS A 55 -15.95 -11.06 -11.38
C LYS A 55 -16.10 -11.95 -12.61
N THR A 56 -16.07 -11.36 -13.80
CA THR A 56 -16.44 -12.04 -15.06
C THR A 56 -15.37 -11.94 -16.12
N GLU A 57 -14.50 -10.92 -16.04
CA GLU A 57 -13.39 -10.71 -16.96
C GLU A 57 -12.06 -11.10 -16.31
N ARG A 58 -11.00 -11.17 -17.13
CA ARG A 58 -9.64 -11.38 -16.64
C ARG A 58 -9.25 -10.23 -15.71
N GLN A 59 -8.82 -10.57 -14.50
CA GLN A 59 -8.28 -9.62 -13.55
C GLN A 59 -6.97 -9.03 -14.05
N ARG A 60 -6.72 -7.76 -13.71
CA ARG A 60 -5.52 -7.04 -14.14
C ARG A 60 -4.71 -6.56 -12.94
N SER A 61 -3.40 -6.67 -13.09
CA SER A 61 -2.41 -6.10 -12.17
C SER A 61 -1.52 -5.17 -12.98
N ILE A 62 -1.61 -3.88 -12.69
CA ILE A 62 -0.92 -2.82 -13.44
C ILE A 62 0.15 -2.22 -12.53
N PRO A 63 1.44 -2.24 -12.92
CA PRO A 63 2.49 -1.65 -12.10
C PRO A 63 2.30 -0.13 -12.00
N LEU A 64 2.21 0.36 -10.77
CA LEU A 64 2.11 1.80 -10.48
C LEU A 64 3.48 2.40 -10.22
N HIS A 65 4.36 1.79 -9.42
CA HIS A 65 5.71 2.31 -9.19
C HIS A 65 6.57 1.32 -8.40
N SER A 66 7.88 1.47 -8.48
CA SER A 66 8.85 0.78 -7.62
C SER A 66 9.67 1.83 -6.88
N VAL A 67 9.68 1.73 -5.56
CA VAL A 67 10.37 2.64 -4.66
C VAL A 67 11.56 1.92 -4.06
N GLU A 68 12.76 2.43 -4.34
CA GLU A 68 14.04 1.91 -3.83
C GLU A 68 14.25 2.33 -2.37
N SER A 69 13.56 1.67 -1.45
CA SER A 69 13.66 1.92 -0.01
C SER A 69 13.15 0.71 0.78
N GLN A 70 13.62 0.59 2.02
CA GLN A 70 13.07 -0.29 3.06
C GLN A 70 12.59 0.47 4.29
N ASP A 71 12.59 1.81 4.22
CA ASP A 71 12.15 2.64 5.33
C ASP A 71 10.61 2.62 5.43
N ILE A 72 10.11 2.05 6.52
CA ILE A 72 8.67 1.94 6.81
C ILE A 72 8.05 3.32 7.07
N GLU A 73 8.76 4.26 7.68
CA GLU A 73 8.25 5.62 7.87
C GLU A 73 8.10 6.32 6.52
N TYR A 74 9.07 6.15 5.62
CA TYR A 74 8.99 6.64 4.25
C TYR A 74 7.80 6.02 3.48
N LEU A 75 7.61 4.69 3.61
CA LEU A 75 6.44 4.01 3.06
C LEU A 75 5.14 4.61 3.59
N GLN A 76 5.04 4.88 4.90
CA GLN A 76 3.85 5.49 5.50
C GLN A 76 3.56 6.89 4.95
N GLN A 77 4.59 7.70 4.70
CA GLN A 77 4.42 9.00 4.07
C GLN A 77 3.86 8.87 2.65
N ILE A 78 4.35 7.89 1.87
CA ILE A 78 3.83 7.61 0.54
C ILE A 78 2.35 7.20 0.61
N LEU A 79 2.02 6.24 1.49
CA LEU A 79 0.65 5.75 1.67
C LEU A 79 -0.31 6.85 2.09
N ARG A 80 0.13 7.76 2.95
CA ARG A 80 -0.66 8.93 3.34
C ARG A 80 -0.97 9.83 2.13
N GLY A 81 0.04 10.13 1.32
CA GLY A 81 -0.14 10.93 0.10
C GLY A 81 -1.13 10.28 -0.88
N ILE A 82 -1.06 8.96 -1.05
CA ILE A 82 -2.01 8.22 -1.91
C ILE A 82 -3.43 8.27 -1.32
N ARG A 83 -3.60 8.10 -0.01
CA ARG A 83 -4.91 8.17 0.68
C ARG A 83 -5.56 9.55 0.57
N GLU A 84 -4.77 10.61 0.56
CA GLU A 84 -5.28 11.97 0.38
C GLU A 84 -5.78 12.21 -1.05
N HIS A 85 -5.31 11.42 -2.03
CA HIS A 85 -5.69 11.53 -3.45
C HIS A 85 -6.82 10.58 -3.86
N THR A 86 -6.93 9.38 -3.26
CA THR A 86 -7.91 8.36 -3.65
C THR A 86 -8.47 7.57 -2.46
N ASN A 87 -9.65 6.99 -2.67
CA ASN A 87 -10.34 6.12 -1.70
C ASN A 87 -10.05 4.63 -1.90
N LEU A 88 -9.08 4.25 -2.74
CA LEU A 88 -8.69 2.86 -2.94
C LEU A 88 -8.08 2.28 -1.65
N SER A 89 -8.46 1.04 -1.33
CA SER A 89 -7.85 0.29 -0.22
C SER A 89 -6.46 -0.20 -0.60
N PHE A 90 -5.66 -0.51 0.42
CA PHE A 90 -4.34 -1.14 0.25
C PHE A 90 -4.39 -2.59 0.73
N GLU A 91 -3.78 -3.49 -0.03
CA GLU A 91 -3.44 -4.84 0.39
C GLU A 91 -1.91 -4.93 0.52
N PHE A 92 -1.43 -5.51 1.61
CA PHE A 92 0.01 -5.56 1.94
C PHE A 92 0.51 -6.99 1.79
N HIS A 93 1.65 -7.13 1.12
CA HIS A 93 2.27 -8.43 0.82
C HIS A 93 3.78 -8.41 1.01
N GLY A 94 4.35 -9.51 1.48
CA GLY A 94 5.79 -9.67 1.65
C GLY A 94 6.35 -9.01 2.91
N PHE A 95 5.48 -8.53 3.82
CA PHE A 95 5.87 -7.97 5.11
C PHE A 95 5.98 -9.08 6.15
N ILE A 96 7.01 -9.91 6.00
CA ILE A 96 7.23 -11.14 6.79
C ILE A 96 7.82 -10.85 8.17
N ASN A 97 7.69 -11.82 9.09
CA ASN A 97 8.25 -11.77 10.46
C ASN A 97 7.66 -10.65 11.34
N GLY A 98 6.39 -10.33 11.15
CA GLY A 98 5.68 -9.36 11.98
C GLY A 98 6.20 -7.93 11.87
N GLU A 99 6.65 -7.48 10.69
CA GLU A 99 6.99 -6.07 10.43
C GLU A 99 5.85 -5.14 10.87
N ARG A 100 6.20 -3.98 11.44
CA ARG A 100 5.26 -3.10 12.15
C ARG A 100 5.30 -1.67 11.62
N TRP A 101 4.15 -1.01 11.66
CA TRP A 101 4.04 0.41 11.35
C TRP A 101 4.80 1.25 12.37
N ALA A 102 5.69 2.12 11.90
CA ALA A 102 6.44 3.06 12.73
C ALA A 102 5.53 3.96 13.57
N SER A 103 4.32 4.28 13.10
CA SER A 103 3.42 5.20 13.80
C SER A 103 2.63 4.60 14.97
N ASN A 104 2.39 3.28 14.99
CA ASN A 104 1.47 2.68 15.96
C ASN A 104 1.82 1.25 16.36
N ASP A 105 2.96 0.74 15.92
CA ASP A 105 3.49 -0.59 16.24
C ASP A 105 2.54 -1.76 15.89
N ARG A 106 1.52 -1.53 15.06
CA ARG A 106 0.66 -2.61 14.58
C ARG A 106 1.38 -3.37 13.46
N ILE A 107 1.22 -4.69 13.47
CA ILE A 107 1.70 -5.57 12.40
C ILE A 107 1.09 -5.16 11.06
N ILE A 108 1.92 -5.10 10.02
CA ILE A 108 1.56 -4.65 8.67
C ILE A 108 0.76 -5.71 7.92
N GLU A 109 1.29 -6.92 7.83
CA GLU A 109 0.66 -8.08 7.18
C GLU A 109 0.53 -9.21 8.22
N ARG A 110 -0.68 -9.74 8.41
CA ARG A 110 -0.90 -10.85 9.34
C ARG A 110 -0.91 -12.16 8.57
N HIS A 111 -0.07 -13.11 8.99
CA HIS A 111 -0.15 -14.48 8.50
C HIS A 111 -0.89 -15.39 9.50
N PRO A 112 -1.74 -16.33 9.03
CA PRO A 112 -2.48 -17.24 9.91
C PRO A 112 -1.60 -18.00 10.91
N SER A 113 -0.38 -18.37 10.51
CA SER A 113 0.59 -19.06 11.39
C SER A 113 1.06 -18.22 12.58
N GLU A 114 0.99 -16.89 12.49
CA GLU A 114 1.33 -15.98 13.60
C GLU A 114 0.16 -15.82 14.58
N MET A 115 -1.09 -16.06 14.13
CA MET A 115 -2.27 -16.03 15.00
C MET A 115 -2.32 -17.24 15.95
N GLU A 116 -1.81 -18.40 15.52
CA GLU A 116 -1.75 -19.60 16.37
C GLU A 116 -0.74 -19.47 17.53
N LEU A 117 0.27 -18.60 17.41
CA LEU A 117 1.28 -18.39 18.44
C LEU A 117 0.88 -17.32 19.49
N SER A 118 -0.02 -16.39 19.15
CA SER A 118 -0.47 -15.36 20.10
C SER A 118 -1.53 -15.84 21.09
N ASP A 119 -2.25 -16.90 20.74
CA ASP A 119 -3.43 -17.34 21.49
C ASP A 119 -3.11 -18.40 22.56
N GLY A 120 -1.83 -18.71 22.77
CA GLY A 120 -1.37 -19.50 23.92
C GLY A 120 -2.12 -20.82 24.08
N ASN A 121 -2.26 -21.60 23.01
CA ASN A 121 -2.87 -22.93 23.08
C ASN A 121 -1.82 -23.98 23.46
N PRO A 122 -1.84 -24.58 24.68
CA PRO A 122 -0.91 -25.61 25.09
C PRO A 122 -1.55 -26.99 24.93
N PHE A 123 -2.01 -27.33 23.73
CA PHE A 123 -2.52 -28.66 23.39
C PHE A 123 -2.00 -29.10 22.03
#